data_AF-A0A8H7IL47-F1
#
_entry.id   AF-A0A8H7IL47-F1
#
_cell.length_a   1.000
_cell.length_b   1.000
_cell.length_c   1.000
_cell.angle_alpha   90.00
_cell.angle_beta   90.00
_cell.angle_gamma   90.00
#
_symmetry.space_group_name_H-M   'P 1'
#
loop_
_entity.id
_entity.type
_entity.pdbx_description
1 polymer ?
#
loop_
_entity_poly.entity_id
_entity_poly.type
_entity_poly.pdbx_seq_one_letter_code
_entity_poly.pdbx_strand_id
1 'polypeptide(L)'
;MGKRKYHQPGTSGSQTTEALSYSGTTISWKTQYSWSGNPNDVKSYANVALLKGLGRQLSAIKTIPTTWRWTYSAAASDLVANVSYDLWLSNIPNGTAASTTSTYEIMIWLSNRRAGPAGSQVATANIGGQNWAVFKGRVQTWDVYSFVASSELTNYNADLKPFFTYLSSSHGVSLSQYLVALQAGTEPFQKSGTLTTTSYTAAVN
;
A
#
# COMPACT_ATOMS: atom_id res chain seq x y z
N MET A 1 12.19 -9.27 17.10
CA MET A 1 12.74 -9.35 15.72
C MET A 1 11.65 -8.87 14.77
N GLY A 2 11.85 -7.74 14.11
CA GLY A 2 10.86 -7.11 13.23
C GLY A 2 11.45 -6.78 11.86
N LYS A 3 10.60 -6.22 10.99
CA LYS A 3 10.78 -5.87 9.57
C LYS A 3 10.39 -6.99 8.60
N ARG A 4 9.47 -6.71 7.67
CA ARG A 4 9.43 -7.36 6.35
C ARG A 4 10.89 -7.38 5.85
N LYS A 5 11.54 -8.54 5.77
CA LYS A 5 12.92 -8.57 5.25
C LYS A 5 12.81 -8.46 3.74
N TYR A 6 12.98 -7.26 3.23
CA TYR A 6 13.35 -7.07 1.84
C TYR A 6 14.76 -7.66 1.65
N HIS A 7 14.99 -8.45 0.59
CA HIS A 7 16.16 -9.32 0.39
C HIS A 7 16.19 -10.55 1.33
N GLN A 8 15.21 -11.44 1.18
CA GLN A 8 15.23 -12.74 1.84
C GLN A 8 16.33 -13.65 1.26
N PRO A 9 16.89 -14.58 2.04
CA PRO A 9 17.71 -15.66 1.51
C PRO A 9 17.01 -16.39 0.35
N GLY A 10 17.73 -16.71 -0.72
CA GLY A 10 17.17 -17.36 -1.90
C GLY A 10 16.52 -16.41 -2.90
N THR A 11 16.69 -15.10 -2.74
CA THR A 11 16.27 -14.08 -3.70
C THR A 11 17.47 -13.42 -4.38
N SER A 12 17.33 -13.06 -5.65
CA SER A 12 18.36 -12.33 -6.41
C SER A 12 17.71 -11.31 -7.35
N GLY A 13 18.41 -10.21 -7.62
CA GLY A 13 17.87 -9.14 -8.45
C GLY A 13 18.48 -7.78 -8.15
N SER A 14 17.89 -6.75 -8.73
CA SER A 14 18.28 -5.36 -8.54
C SER A 14 17.06 -4.44 -8.57
N GLN A 15 17.21 -3.29 -7.93
CA GLN A 15 16.19 -2.24 -7.96
C GLN A 15 16.82 -0.87 -7.79
N THR A 16 16.34 0.08 -8.58
CA THR A 16 16.68 1.50 -8.47
C THR A 16 15.39 2.29 -8.27
N THR A 17 15.46 3.34 -7.48
CA THR A 17 14.35 4.27 -7.25
C THR A 17 14.90 5.69 -7.34
N GLU A 18 14.22 6.53 -8.11
CA GLU A 18 14.65 7.89 -8.41
C GLU A 18 13.47 8.85 -8.23
N ALA A 19 13.67 9.92 -7.47
CA ALA A 19 12.75 11.05 -7.46
C ALA A 19 12.96 11.87 -8.73
N LEU A 20 11.89 12.10 -9.49
CA LEU A 20 11.95 12.78 -10.79
C LEU A 20 11.64 14.28 -10.65
N SER A 21 10.66 14.63 -9.83
CA SER A 21 10.33 16.02 -9.53
C SER A 21 9.58 16.16 -8.21
N TYR A 22 9.71 17.34 -7.61
CA TYR A 22 8.97 17.81 -6.45
C TYR A 22 8.51 19.23 -6.72
N SER A 23 7.20 19.46 -6.71
CA SER A 23 6.62 20.80 -6.88
C SER A 23 5.44 20.98 -5.93
N GLY A 24 5.59 21.90 -4.97
CA GLY A 24 4.61 22.08 -3.90
C GLY A 24 4.40 20.80 -3.10
N THR A 25 3.20 20.23 -3.15
CA THR A 25 2.85 18.95 -2.50
C THR A 25 2.83 17.76 -3.46
N THR A 26 3.18 17.98 -4.73
CA THR A 26 3.16 16.95 -5.77
C THR A 26 4.53 16.34 -5.96
N ILE A 27 4.59 15.00 -5.91
CA ILE A 27 5.81 14.21 -6.09
C ILE A 27 5.65 13.34 -7.34
N SER A 28 6.74 13.18 -8.08
CA SER A 28 6.87 12.16 -9.13
C SER A 28 8.15 11.36 -8.89
N TRP A 29 8.10 10.06 -9.16
CA TRP A 29 9.23 9.16 -8.98
C TRP A 29 9.11 7.99 -9.95
N LYS A 30 10.20 7.28 -10.14
CA LYS A 30 10.18 5.97 -10.80
C LYS A 30 10.91 4.96 -9.94
N THR A 31 10.47 3.71 -10.01
CA THR A 31 11.27 2.57 -9.58
C THR A 31 11.35 1.55 -10.70
N GLN A 32 12.56 1.10 -10.98
CA GLN A 32 12.84 0.02 -11.93
C GLN A 32 13.43 -1.13 -11.14
N TYR A 33 12.96 -2.35 -11.41
CA TYR A 33 13.46 -3.52 -10.72
C TYR A 33 13.47 -4.75 -11.61
N SER A 34 14.23 -5.76 -11.18
CA SER A 34 14.22 -7.10 -11.72
C SER A 34 14.50 -8.08 -10.58
N TRP A 35 13.55 -8.95 -10.28
CA TRP A 35 13.66 -9.88 -9.15
C TRP A 35 13.40 -11.34 -9.55
N SER A 36 14.08 -12.26 -8.87
CA SER A 36 13.88 -13.71 -8.99
C SER A 36 14.07 -14.42 -7.65
N GLY A 37 13.70 -15.70 -7.59
CA GLY A 37 13.71 -16.49 -6.36
C GLY A 37 12.50 -16.23 -5.47
N ASN A 38 12.15 -17.19 -4.62
CA ASN A 38 10.99 -17.20 -3.71
C ASN A 38 9.74 -16.50 -4.28
N PRO A 39 8.97 -17.15 -5.18
CA PRO A 39 7.88 -16.51 -5.94
C PRO A 39 6.78 -15.87 -5.10
N ASN A 40 6.60 -16.35 -3.88
CA ASN A 40 5.53 -15.89 -2.99
C ASN A 40 5.99 -14.79 -2.01
N ASP A 41 7.27 -14.41 -2.06
CA ASP A 41 7.83 -13.41 -1.15
C ASP A 41 7.91 -12.04 -1.85
N VAL A 42 7.39 -11.00 -1.19
CA VAL A 42 7.63 -9.60 -1.56
C VAL A 42 9.13 -9.29 -1.44
N LYS A 43 9.71 -8.68 -2.47
CA LYS A 43 11.15 -8.37 -2.54
C LYS A 43 11.48 -6.99 -2.02
N SER A 44 10.60 -6.02 -2.26
CA SER A 44 10.74 -4.63 -1.84
C SER A 44 9.38 -3.95 -1.72
N TYR A 45 9.35 -2.74 -1.18
CA TYR A 45 8.23 -1.81 -1.36
C TYR A 45 8.80 -0.41 -1.59
N ALA A 46 9.23 -0.13 -2.81
CA ALA A 46 9.68 1.21 -3.17
C ALA A 46 8.47 2.15 -3.19
N ASN A 47 8.46 3.14 -2.29
CA ASN A 47 7.30 3.97 -2.00
C ASN A 47 7.66 5.42 -1.70
N VAL A 48 6.66 6.29 -1.79
CA VAL A 48 6.65 7.61 -1.16
C VAL A 48 5.79 7.56 0.09
N ALA A 49 6.31 8.06 1.20
CA ALA A 49 5.63 8.11 2.49
C ALA A 49 5.24 9.54 2.86
N LEU A 50 4.01 9.72 3.36
CA LEU A 50 3.58 10.99 3.94
C LEU A 50 4.29 11.22 5.28
N LEU A 51 4.78 12.43 5.52
CA LEU A 51 5.52 12.76 6.74
C LEU A 51 4.76 13.65 7.74
N LYS A 52 3.64 14.26 7.32
CA LYS A 52 2.87 15.21 8.13
C LYS A 52 1.42 14.76 8.26
N GLY A 53 0.79 15.09 9.40
CA GLY A 53 -0.62 14.77 9.69
C GLY A 53 -0.87 13.35 10.21
N LEU A 54 0.19 12.55 10.42
CA LEU A 54 0.13 11.23 11.04
C LEU A 54 0.05 11.32 12.58
N GLY A 55 -0.15 10.18 13.23
CA GLY A 55 -0.29 10.09 14.70
C GLY A 55 -1.62 10.62 15.21
N ARG A 56 -2.65 10.65 14.34
CA ARG A 56 -4.02 11.05 14.67
C ARG A 56 -4.91 9.82 14.75
N GLN A 57 -5.84 9.81 15.70
CA GLN A 57 -6.87 8.77 15.75
C GLN A 57 -7.74 8.84 14.50
N LEU A 58 -8.16 7.69 13.98
CA LEU A 58 -9.03 7.61 12.82
C LEU A 58 -10.33 8.40 13.03
N SER A 59 -10.88 8.43 14.24
CA SER A 59 -12.06 9.21 14.61
C SER A 59 -11.88 10.72 14.45
N ALA A 60 -10.65 11.22 14.59
CA ALA A 60 -10.32 12.64 14.49
C ALA A 60 -9.93 13.07 13.05
N ILE A 61 -9.80 12.12 12.11
CA ILE A 61 -9.48 12.37 10.71
C ILE A 61 -10.79 12.52 9.93
N LYS A 62 -10.97 13.67 9.29
CA LYS A 62 -12.16 13.98 8.49
C LYS A 62 -12.04 13.41 7.08
N THR A 63 -10.88 13.61 6.44
CA THR A 63 -10.62 13.19 5.06
C THR A 63 -9.15 12.83 4.88
N ILE A 64 -8.86 11.90 3.98
CA ILE A 64 -7.52 11.53 3.52
C ILE A 64 -7.49 11.64 1.99
N PRO A 65 -7.51 12.86 1.43
CA PRO A 65 -7.52 13.05 -0.01
C PRO A 65 -6.18 12.60 -0.62
N THR A 66 -6.25 11.96 -1.79
CA THR A 66 -5.08 11.57 -2.58
C THR A 66 -5.36 11.67 -4.06
N THR A 67 -4.33 12.02 -4.83
CA THR A 67 -4.28 11.82 -6.28
C THR A 67 -3.05 11.00 -6.60
N TRP A 68 -3.18 9.99 -7.45
CA TRP A 68 -2.06 9.19 -7.91
C TRP A 68 -2.23 8.80 -9.38
N ARG A 69 -1.31 9.31 -10.20
CA ARG A 69 -1.17 9.01 -11.62
C ARG A 69 0.14 8.27 -11.86
N TRP A 70 0.05 7.09 -12.46
CA TRP A 70 1.21 6.25 -12.67
C TRP A 70 1.06 5.38 -13.92
N THR A 71 2.18 4.87 -14.41
CA THR A 71 2.24 3.90 -15.50
C THR A 71 3.17 2.75 -15.11
N TYR A 72 2.87 1.56 -15.62
CA TYR A 72 3.77 0.41 -15.58
C TYR A 72 4.32 0.17 -16.98
N SER A 73 5.63 0.21 -17.13
CA SER A 73 6.30 -0.01 -18.42
C SER A 73 7.43 -1.03 -18.28
N ALA A 74 7.96 -1.48 -19.43
CA ALA A 74 9.00 -2.51 -19.50
C ALA A 74 8.66 -3.75 -18.63
N ALA A 75 7.37 -4.04 -18.47
CA ALA A 75 6.89 -5.12 -17.63
C ALA A 75 6.99 -6.45 -18.37
N ALA A 76 7.55 -7.47 -17.73
CA ALA A 76 7.45 -8.83 -18.22
C ALA A 76 5.97 -9.25 -18.33
N SER A 77 5.63 -10.08 -19.31
CA SER A 77 4.24 -10.56 -19.51
C SER A 77 3.71 -11.41 -18.35
N ASP A 78 4.63 -12.01 -17.59
CA ASP A 78 4.40 -12.81 -16.39
C ASP A 78 4.81 -12.07 -15.10
N LEU A 79 4.88 -10.73 -15.13
CA LEU A 79 5.20 -9.92 -13.96
C LEU A 79 4.30 -10.27 -12.77
N VAL A 80 4.94 -10.49 -11.60
CA VAL A 80 4.26 -10.68 -10.32
C VAL A 80 4.52 -9.47 -9.43
N ALA A 81 3.55 -8.56 -9.35
CA ALA A 81 3.64 -7.32 -8.57
C ALA A 81 2.25 -6.75 -8.24
N ASN A 82 2.20 -5.77 -7.34
CA ASN A 82 1.03 -4.89 -7.15
C ASN A 82 1.41 -3.41 -7.33
N VAL A 83 0.39 -2.54 -7.36
CA VAL A 83 0.56 -1.10 -7.08
C VAL A 83 -0.44 -0.76 -5.99
N SER A 84 0.02 -0.22 -4.87
CA SER A 84 -0.81 -0.10 -3.67
C SER A 84 -0.51 1.13 -2.84
N TYR A 85 -1.52 1.57 -2.10
CA TYR A 85 -1.30 2.26 -0.83
C TYR A 85 -1.06 1.23 0.27
N ASP A 86 -0.22 1.59 1.25
CA ASP A 86 0.05 0.82 2.47
C ASP A 86 -0.09 1.76 3.67
N LEU A 87 -1.13 1.57 4.47
CA LEU A 87 -1.48 2.41 5.61
C LEU A 87 -1.38 1.60 6.90
N TRP A 88 -0.78 2.18 7.92
CA TRP A 88 -0.49 1.46 9.16
C TRP A 88 -1.23 2.06 10.34
N LEU A 89 -1.82 1.19 11.14
CA LEU A 89 -2.50 1.54 12.37
C LEU A 89 -1.71 1.11 13.61
N SER A 90 -1.91 1.85 14.70
CA SER A 90 -1.33 1.56 16.00
C SER A 90 -2.26 1.96 17.15
N ASN A 91 -2.04 1.37 18.32
CA ASN A 91 -2.67 1.81 19.58
C ASN A 91 -2.00 3.06 20.16
N ILE A 92 -0.86 3.51 19.62
CA ILE A 92 -0.12 4.69 20.09
C ILE A 92 0.13 5.67 18.93
N PRO A 93 0.17 6.99 19.20
CA PRO A 93 0.30 8.01 18.14
C PRO A 93 1.65 8.00 17.42
N ASN A 94 2.70 7.52 18.07
CA ASN A 94 4.08 7.48 17.56
C ASN A 94 4.53 6.06 17.19
N GLY A 95 3.57 5.19 16.82
CA GLY A 95 3.88 3.87 16.30
C GLY A 95 4.64 3.94 14.98
N THR A 96 5.31 2.83 14.63
CA THR A 96 6.07 2.71 13.37
C THR A 96 5.47 1.58 12.54
N ALA A 97 5.39 1.77 11.22
CA ALA A 97 4.98 0.74 10.26
C ALA A 97 5.80 -0.55 10.39
N ALA A 98 5.18 -1.71 10.19
CA ALA A 98 5.79 -3.05 10.24
C ALA A 98 6.64 -3.31 11.51
N SER A 99 6.15 -2.88 12.67
CA SER A 99 6.84 -3.00 13.95
C SER A 99 5.97 -3.66 15.02
N THR A 100 6.52 -3.88 16.21
CA THR A 100 5.78 -4.40 17.37
C THR A 100 4.66 -3.47 17.84
N THR A 101 4.64 -2.22 17.37
CA THR A 101 3.56 -1.25 17.66
C THR A 101 2.44 -1.28 16.63
N SER A 102 2.60 -2.01 15.54
CA SER A 102 1.59 -2.14 14.48
C SER A 102 0.45 -3.05 14.94
N THR A 103 -0.77 -2.60 14.78
CA THR A 103 -2.00 -3.36 15.08
C THR A 103 -2.68 -3.85 13.81
N TYR A 104 -2.78 -2.99 12.81
CA TYR A 104 -3.31 -3.30 11.49
C TYR A 104 -2.45 -2.72 10.38
N GLU A 105 -2.46 -3.42 9.26
CA GLU A 105 -1.95 -2.98 7.97
C GLU A 105 -3.12 -2.95 6.98
N ILE A 106 -3.38 -1.78 6.40
CA ILE A 106 -4.49 -1.57 5.47
C ILE A 106 -3.90 -1.25 4.10
N MET A 107 -4.02 -2.19 3.18
CA MET A 107 -3.55 -2.04 1.82
C MET A 107 -4.69 -1.74 0.85
N ILE A 108 -4.47 -0.82 -0.08
CA ILE A 108 -5.43 -0.50 -1.15
C ILE A 108 -4.71 -0.68 -2.48
N TRP A 109 -4.94 -1.81 -3.14
CA TRP A 109 -4.25 -2.21 -4.36
C TRP A 109 -5.00 -1.67 -5.58
N LEU A 110 -4.39 -0.68 -6.23
CA LEU A 110 -4.84 -0.09 -7.48
C LEU A 110 -4.55 -1.00 -8.68
N SER A 111 -3.61 -1.92 -8.54
CA SER A 111 -3.31 -2.93 -9.56
C SER A 111 -2.87 -4.23 -8.92
N ASN A 112 -3.38 -5.34 -9.45
CA ASN A 112 -2.89 -6.68 -9.17
C ASN A 112 -2.35 -7.31 -10.45
N ARG A 113 -1.03 -7.52 -10.51
CA ARG A 113 -0.36 -8.24 -11.57
C ARG A 113 0.05 -9.60 -11.02
N ARG A 114 -0.92 -10.53 -10.89
CA ARG A 114 -0.73 -11.94 -10.45
C ARG A 114 -0.22 -12.13 -9.02
N ALA A 115 -0.17 -11.08 -8.20
CA ALA A 115 0.20 -11.20 -6.79
C ALA A 115 -0.98 -11.70 -5.94
N GLY A 116 -0.66 -12.38 -4.84
CA GLY A 116 -1.63 -12.82 -3.84
C GLY A 116 -1.58 -11.91 -2.60
N PRO A 117 -2.68 -11.24 -2.22
CA PRO A 117 -2.76 -10.56 -0.92
C PRO A 117 -2.62 -11.55 0.24
N ALA A 118 -2.24 -11.05 1.41
CA ALA A 118 -2.15 -11.88 2.60
C ALA A 118 -3.53 -12.43 3.01
N GLY A 119 -3.59 -13.73 3.31
CA GLY A 119 -4.79 -14.40 3.79
C GLY A 119 -5.76 -14.78 2.68
N SER A 120 -7.06 -14.60 2.92
CA SER A 120 -8.14 -15.01 2.01
C SER A 120 -9.17 -13.91 1.82
N GLN A 121 -9.91 -13.97 0.72
CA GLN A 121 -11.00 -13.04 0.47
C GLN A 121 -12.13 -13.30 1.46
N VAL A 122 -12.57 -12.25 2.16
CA VAL A 122 -13.63 -12.30 3.18
C VAL A 122 -14.88 -11.54 2.77
N ALA A 123 -14.78 -10.60 1.82
CA ALA A 123 -15.92 -9.81 1.36
C ALA A 123 -15.65 -9.16 0.00
N THR A 124 -16.66 -8.44 -0.49
CA THR A 124 -16.54 -7.41 -1.52
C THR A 124 -17.13 -6.11 -0.97
N ALA A 125 -16.54 -4.97 -1.31
CA ALA A 125 -17.01 -3.66 -0.86
C ALA A 125 -17.10 -2.68 -2.03
N ASN A 126 -18.14 -1.83 -2.05
CA ASN A 126 -18.18 -0.66 -2.91
C ASN A 126 -17.78 0.57 -2.09
N ILE A 127 -16.64 1.17 -2.43
CA ILE A 127 -16.08 2.32 -1.70
C ILE A 127 -15.65 3.35 -2.74
N GLY A 128 -16.21 4.56 -2.65
CA GLY A 128 -15.90 5.64 -3.60
C GLY A 128 -16.35 5.34 -5.04
N GLY A 129 -17.40 4.54 -5.23
CA GLY A 129 -17.88 4.12 -6.55
C GLY A 129 -17.08 2.99 -7.19
N GLN A 130 -16.02 2.50 -6.54
CA GLN A 130 -15.21 1.38 -7.01
C GLN A 130 -15.53 0.10 -6.22
N ASN A 131 -15.56 -1.03 -6.93
CA ASN A 131 -15.68 -2.35 -6.30
C ASN A 131 -14.29 -2.90 -5.94
N TRP A 132 -14.18 -3.41 -4.72
CA TRP A 132 -12.97 -3.97 -4.13
C TRP A 132 -13.24 -5.38 -3.63
N ALA A 133 -12.38 -6.33 -3.99
CA ALA A 133 -12.28 -7.59 -3.26
C ALA A 133 -11.54 -7.32 -1.94
N VAL A 134 -12.11 -7.75 -0.81
CA VAL A 134 -11.55 -7.49 0.51
C VAL A 134 -10.95 -8.77 1.05
N PHE A 135 -9.63 -8.77 1.27
CA PHE A 135 -8.88 -9.87 1.85
C PHE A 135 -8.56 -9.56 3.30
N LYS A 136 -8.53 -10.61 4.13
CA LYS A 136 -8.06 -10.54 5.51
C LYS A 136 -7.02 -11.62 5.75
N GLY A 137 -5.90 -11.23 6.33
CA GLY A 137 -4.83 -12.11 6.76
C GLY A 137 -4.19 -11.64 8.06
N ARG A 138 -3.14 -12.34 8.48
CA ARG A 138 -2.30 -11.96 9.62
C ARG A 138 -0.84 -12.11 9.24
N VAL A 139 -0.05 -11.06 9.46
CA VAL A 139 1.39 -11.03 9.19
C VAL A 139 2.09 -10.69 10.48
N GLN A 140 2.93 -11.62 10.96
CA GLN A 140 3.59 -11.51 12.26
C GLN A 140 2.57 -11.26 13.39
N THR A 141 2.52 -10.02 13.91
CA THR A 141 1.71 -9.63 15.07
C THR A 141 0.54 -8.71 14.73
N TRP A 142 0.33 -8.35 13.46
CA TRP A 142 -0.76 -7.46 13.04
C TRP A 142 -1.69 -8.12 12.02
N ASP A 143 -2.93 -7.69 12.01
CA ASP A 143 -3.92 -8.12 11.02
C ASP A 143 -3.76 -7.26 9.75
N VAL A 144 -3.91 -7.88 8.58
CA VAL A 144 -3.82 -7.20 7.29
C VAL A 144 -5.19 -7.23 6.63
N TYR A 145 -5.66 -6.07 6.17
CA TYR A 145 -6.77 -5.97 5.24
C TYR A 145 -6.28 -5.42 3.90
N SER A 146 -6.55 -6.13 2.82
CA SER A 146 -6.21 -5.68 1.47
C SER A 146 -7.48 -5.49 0.64
N PHE A 147 -7.67 -4.28 0.12
CA PHE A 147 -8.71 -3.93 -0.83
C PHE A 147 -8.12 -4.00 -2.23
N VAL A 148 -8.53 -4.96 -3.03
CA VAL A 148 -8.00 -5.17 -4.39
C VAL A 148 -9.02 -4.72 -5.42
N ALA A 149 -8.65 -3.73 -6.24
CA ALA A 149 -9.52 -3.26 -7.31
C ALA A 149 -9.79 -4.37 -8.33
N SER A 150 -11.02 -4.41 -8.86
CA SER A 150 -11.41 -5.37 -9.90
C SER A 150 -10.69 -5.18 -11.24
N SER A 151 -10.16 -3.98 -11.47
CA SER A 151 -9.41 -3.60 -12.66
C SER A 151 -8.34 -2.58 -12.29
N GLU A 152 -7.29 -2.48 -13.12
CA GLU A 152 -6.19 -1.55 -12.88
C GLU A 152 -6.64 -0.07 -12.90
N LEU A 153 -6.22 0.69 -11.90
CA LEU A 153 -6.53 2.11 -11.71
C LEU A 153 -5.25 2.95 -11.80
N THR A 154 -4.87 3.37 -13.01
CA THR A 154 -3.65 4.14 -13.28
C THR A 154 -3.78 5.65 -12.98
N ASN A 155 -5.01 6.15 -12.84
CA ASN A 155 -5.32 7.53 -12.45
C ASN A 155 -6.39 7.50 -11.36
N TYR A 156 -5.95 7.55 -10.11
CA TYR A 156 -6.81 7.45 -8.93
C TYR A 156 -6.88 8.80 -8.21
N ASN A 157 -8.09 9.31 -7.99
CA ASN A 157 -8.33 10.53 -7.23
C ASN A 157 -9.51 10.27 -6.30
N ALA A 158 -9.24 10.20 -5.00
CA ALA A 158 -10.23 9.76 -4.02
C ALA A 158 -9.89 10.22 -2.60
N ASP A 159 -10.82 9.98 -1.69
CA ASP A 159 -10.59 10.01 -0.25
C ASP A 159 -10.36 8.57 0.26
N LEU A 160 -9.30 8.34 1.05
CA LEU A 160 -9.00 7.05 1.67
C LEU A 160 -9.71 6.83 3.02
N LYS A 161 -10.28 7.88 3.63
CA LYS A 161 -11.01 7.77 4.91
C LYS A 161 -12.17 6.75 4.88
N PRO A 162 -12.97 6.64 3.80
CA PRO A 162 -14.06 5.67 3.72
C PRO A 162 -13.64 4.19 3.92
N PHE A 163 -12.40 3.81 3.58
CA PHE A 163 -11.90 2.45 3.83
C PHE A 163 -11.87 2.13 5.33
N PHE A 164 -11.44 3.08 6.16
CA PHE A 164 -11.45 2.93 7.61
C PHE A 164 -12.87 2.91 8.19
N THR A 165 -13.78 3.71 7.62
CA THR A 165 -15.18 3.68 8.03
C THR A 165 -15.81 2.32 7.74
N TYR A 166 -15.55 1.75 6.55
CA TYR A 166 -15.99 0.39 6.20
C TYR A 166 -15.39 -0.67 7.14
N LEU A 167 -14.08 -0.61 7.42
CA LEU A 167 -13.44 -1.56 8.33
C LEU A 167 -14.00 -1.47 9.76
N SER A 168 -14.35 -0.26 10.21
CA SER A 168 -14.97 -0.08 11.51
C SER A 168 -16.36 -0.67 11.57
N SER A 169 -17.22 -0.36 10.58
CA SER A 169 -18.61 -0.82 10.57
C SER A 169 -18.75 -2.31 10.29
N SER A 170 -17.90 -2.88 9.44
CA SER A 170 -18.07 -4.23 8.91
C SER A 170 -17.10 -5.25 9.50
N HIS A 171 -15.96 -4.81 10.03
CA HIS A 171 -14.87 -5.68 10.51
C HIS A 171 -14.39 -5.33 11.93
N GLY A 172 -15.04 -4.38 12.61
CA GLY A 172 -14.77 -4.05 14.01
C GLY A 172 -13.44 -3.35 14.26
N VAL A 173 -12.78 -2.81 13.24
CA VAL A 173 -11.54 -2.02 13.45
C VAL A 173 -11.89 -0.72 14.18
N SER A 174 -11.37 -0.55 15.40
CA SER A 174 -11.70 0.63 16.21
C SER A 174 -11.23 1.93 15.56
N LEU A 175 -12.10 2.95 15.54
CA LEU A 175 -11.72 4.30 15.10
C LEU A 175 -10.82 5.03 16.11
N SER A 176 -10.56 4.45 17.29
CA SER A 176 -9.56 4.96 18.24
C SER A 176 -8.11 4.61 17.86
N GLN A 177 -7.91 3.74 16.85
CA GLN A 177 -6.59 3.45 16.30
C GLN A 177 -5.97 4.72 15.71
N TYR A 178 -4.65 4.87 15.82
CA TYR A 178 -3.88 5.95 15.23
C TYR A 178 -3.40 5.58 13.83
N LEU A 179 -3.58 6.46 12.86
CA LEU A 179 -2.93 6.34 11.56
C LEU A 179 -1.47 6.80 11.68
N VAL A 180 -0.53 5.86 11.61
CA VAL A 180 0.90 6.11 11.88
C VAL A 180 1.79 6.05 10.64
N ALA A 181 1.29 5.52 9.53
CA ALA A 181 1.94 5.66 8.23
C ALA A 181 0.92 5.65 7.10
N LEU A 182 1.25 6.38 6.02
CA LEU A 182 0.54 6.36 4.74
C LEU A 182 1.60 6.38 3.65
N GLN A 183 1.64 5.31 2.86
CA GLN A 183 2.67 5.07 1.84
C GLN A 183 2.01 4.68 0.53
N ALA A 184 2.66 5.00 -0.60
CA ALA A 184 2.20 4.61 -1.93
C ALA A 184 3.38 4.09 -2.77
N GLY A 185 3.26 2.87 -3.30
CA GLY A 185 4.35 2.21 -4.02
C GLY A 185 3.96 0.93 -4.74
N THR A 186 4.94 0.06 -4.98
CA THR A 186 4.76 -1.25 -5.62
C THR A 186 5.53 -2.32 -4.85
N GLU A 187 4.89 -3.47 -4.64
CA GLU A 187 5.51 -4.68 -4.11
C GLU A 187 5.81 -5.64 -5.26
N PRO A 188 7.07 -5.71 -5.73
CA PRO A 188 7.48 -6.74 -6.68
C PRO A 188 7.76 -8.07 -5.98
N PHE A 189 7.34 -9.16 -6.59
CA PHE A 189 7.62 -10.53 -6.16
C PHE A 189 8.62 -11.19 -7.09
N GLN A 190 8.36 -11.11 -8.40
CA GLN A 190 9.20 -11.69 -9.45
C GLN A 190 9.13 -10.89 -10.74
N LYS A 191 10.15 -11.12 -11.58
CA LYS A 191 10.33 -10.54 -12.90
C LYS A 191 10.64 -9.05 -12.83
N SER A 192 10.58 -8.41 -13.98
CA SER A 192 11.09 -7.05 -14.18
C SER A 192 9.96 -6.12 -14.60
N GLY A 193 10.09 -4.87 -14.18
CA GLY A 193 9.17 -3.81 -14.57
C GLY A 193 9.62 -2.45 -14.03
N THR A 194 9.01 -1.41 -14.57
CA THR A 194 9.22 -0.04 -14.14
C THR A 194 7.88 0.59 -13.79
N LEU A 195 7.70 0.95 -12.51
CA LEU A 195 6.62 1.82 -12.09
C LEU A 195 7.09 3.27 -12.20
N THR A 196 6.40 4.08 -12.98
CA THR A 196 6.63 5.53 -13.06
C THR A 196 5.39 6.25 -12.55
N THR A 197 5.52 6.95 -11.43
CA THR A 197 4.51 7.87 -10.93
C THR A 197 4.76 9.25 -11.51
N THR A 198 3.81 9.75 -12.31
CA THR A 198 3.88 11.08 -12.92
C THR A 198 3.35 12.18 -12.00
N SER A 199 2.43 11.84 -11.10
CA SER A 199 1.92 12.76 -10.09
C SER A 199 1.34 12.00 -8.90
N TYR A 200 1.72 12.42 -7.69
CA TYR A 200 1.19 11.91 -6.45
C TYR A 200 1.03 13.00 -5.41
N THR A 201 -0.11 13.00 -4.74
CA THR A 201 -0.39 13.82 -3.56
C THR A 201 -1.15 12.98 -2.53
N ALA A 202 -0.92 13.26 -1.26
CA ALA A 202 -1.73 12.74 -0.15
C ALA A 202 -1.71 13.73 1.01
N ALA A 203 -2.82 13.83 1.74
CA ALA A 203 -2.91 14.60 2.97
C ALA A 203 -3.82 13.91 4.00
N VAL A 204 -3.69 14.29 5.27
CA VAL A 204 -4.56 13.84 6.37
C VAL A 204 -5.14 15.07 7.05
N ASN A 205 -6.45 15.30 6.89
CA ASN A 205 -7.16 16.49 7.38
C ASN A 205 -8.06 16.17 8.57
#